data_AF-A0A376KSI5-F1
#
_entry.id   AF-A0A376KSI5-F1
#
_cell.length_a   1.000
_cell.length_b   1.000
_cell.length_c   1.000
_cell.angle_alpha   90.00
_cell.angle_beta   90.00
_cell.angle_gamma   90.00
#
_symmetry.space_group_name_H-M   'P 1'
#
loop_
_entity.id
_entity.type
_entity.pdbx_description
1 polymer ?
#
loop_
_entity_poly.entity_id
_entity_poly.type
_entity_poly.pdbx_seq_one_letter_code
_entity_poly.pdbx_strand_id
1 'polypeptide(L)'
;MTELTKEQLIEEAKLKIAIAKCYTNSGMARVEGELFKIALASLEAEPVAWKVTFTQIDHEYNTFTAMYSDKAEAKRWVRLHKVGDFRAEITPLYAASPALVVPDKLPREYIRGLASCV
;
A
#
# COMPACT_ATOMS: atom_id res chain seq x y z
N MET A 1 9.19 3.02 -22.24
CA MET A 1 8.07 3.10 -21.29
C MET A 1 8.45 4.15 -20.27
N THR A 2 7.63 5.18 -20.09
CA THR A 2 7.85 6.18 -19.04
C THR A 2 7.24 5.63 -17.77
N GLU A 3 8.03 5.42 -16.72
CA GLU A 3 7.51 5.03 -15.41
C GLU A 3 6.76 6.22 -14.80
N LEU A 4 5.54 5.97 -14.33
CA LEU A 4 4.74 6.98 -13.65
C LEU A 4 5.29 7.21 -12.24
N THR A 5 5.40 8.47 -11.83
CA THR A 5 5.82 8.79 -10.46
C THR A 5 4.69 8.57 -9.47
N LYS A 6 5.04 8.40 -8.19
CA LYS A 6 4.07 8.28 -7.10
C LYS A 6 3.09 9.46 -7.07
N GLU A 7 3.59 10.67 -7.31
CA GLU A 7 2.81 11.91 -7.35
C GLU A 7 1.80 11.89 -8.51
N GLN A 8 2.22 11.42 -9.69
CA GLN A 8 1.33 11.28 -10.84
C GLN A 8 0.20 10.29 -10.56
N LEU A 9 0.51 9.15 -9.93
CA LEU A 9 -0.50 8.16 -9.53
C LEU A 9 -1.47 8.69 -8.48
N ILE A 10 -1.00 9.52 -7.54
CA ILE A 10 -1.84 10.19 -6.54
C ILE A 10 -2.82 11.16 -7.22
N GLU A 11 -2.33 12.01 -8.12
CA GLU A 11 -3.18 12.96 -8.84
C GLU A 11 -4.20 12.26 -9.75
N GLU A 12 -3.78 11.18 -10.41
CA GLU A 12 -4.70 10.35 -11.21
C GLU A 12 -5.78 9.71 -10.34
N ALA A 13 -5.43 9.14 -9.17
CA ALA A 13 -6.40 8.55 -8.26
C ALA A 13 -7.42 9.59 -7.76
N LYS A 14 -6.96 10.80 -7.38
CA LYS A 14 -7.84 11.91 -6.99
C LYS A 14 -8.80 12.30 -8.12
N LEU A 15 -8.30 12.40 -9.36
CA LEU A 15 -9.11 12.71 -10.53
C LEU A 15 -10.18 11.63 -10.77
N LYS A 16 -9.82 10.35 -10.71
CA LYS A 16 -10.76 9.24 -10.91
C LYS A 16 -11.84 9.20 -9.82
N ILE A 17 -11.48 9.49 -8.57
CA ILE A 17 -12.45 9.65 -7.48
C ILE A 17 -13.41 10.81 -7.75
N ALA A 18 -12.91 11.94 -8.26
CA ALA A 18 -13.74 13.10 -8.60
C ALA A 18 -14.72 12.78 -9.73
N ILE A 19 -14.26 12.10 -10.79
CA ILE A 19 -15.10 11.64 -11.90
C ILE A 19 -16.18 10.68 -11.40
N ALA A 20 -15.82 9.70 -10.56
CA ALA A 20 -16.78 8.74 -10.00
C ALA A 20 -17.92 9.44 -9.22
N LYS A 21 -17.63 10.56 -8.53
CA LYS A 21 -18.65 11.37 -7.85
C LYS A 21 -19.64 12.06 -8.80
N CYS A 22 -19.29 12.27 -10.07
CA CYS A 22 -20.20 12.81 -11.08
C CYS A 22 -21.21 11.76 -11.59
N TYR A 23 -20.93 10.47 -11.39
CA TYR A 23 -21.73 9.35 -11.91
C TYR A 23 -22.29 8.47 -10.78
N THR A 24 -22.93 9.08 -9.78
CA THR A 24 -23.42 8.40 -8.56
C THR A 24 -24.45 7.28 -8.83
N ASN A 25 -25.20 7.37 -9.93
CA ASN A 25 -26.20 6.37 -10.32
C ASN A 25 -25.59 5.15 -11.04
N SER A 26 -24.31 5.19 -11.41
CA SER A 26 -23.61 4.06 -12.03
C SER A 26 -23.00 3.16 -10.96
N GLY A 27 -23.45 1.90 -10.90
CA GLY A 27 -22.86 0.89 -10.01
C GLY A 27 -21.36 0.68 -10.26
N MET A 28 -20.93 0.75 -11.52
CA MET A 28 -19.53 0.65 -11.91
C MET A 28 -18.70 1.83 -11.38
N ALA A 29 -19.17 3.06 -11.57
CA ALA A 29 -18.47 4.25 -11.09
C ALA A 29 -18.34 4.26 -9.56
N ARG A 30 -19.33 3.72 -8.83
CA ARG A 30 -19.24 3.56 -7.37
C ARG A 30 -18.12 2.60 -6.96
N VAL A 31 -18.05 1.42 -7.56
CA VAL A 31 -17.00 0.43 -7.25
C VAL A 31 -15.62 0.98 -7.60
N GLU A 32 -15.46 1.57 -8.78
CA GLU A 32 -14.20 2.20 -9.19
C GLU A 32 -13.80 3.33 -8.24
N GLY A 33 -14.74 4.19 -7.83
CA GLY A 33 -14.49 5.24 -6.87
C GLY A 33 -13.96 4.74 -5.53
N GLU A 34 -14.52 3.64 -4.99
CA GLU A 34 -14.02 3.01 -3.76
C GLU A 34 -12.64 2.39 -3.95
N LEU A 35 -12.39 1.72 -5.08
CA LEU A 35 -11.06 1.18 -5.40
C LEU A 35 -9.99 2.27 -5.43
N PHE A 36 -10.26 3.40 -6.08
CA PHE A 36 -9.31 4.51 -6.12
C PHE A 36 -9.13 5.18 -4.75
N LYS A 37 -10.13 5.19 -3.86
CA LYS A 37 -9.94 5.65 -2.47
C LYS A 37 -8.99 4.75 -1.69
N ILE A 38 -9.12 3.43 -1.83
CA ILE A 38 -8.21 2.47 -1.20
C ILE A 38 -6.79 2.64 -1.76
N ALA A 39 -6.67 2.78 -3.09
CA ALA A 39 -5.38 3.02 -3.73
C ALA A 39 -4.74 4.33 -3.27
N LEU A 40 -5.52 5.42 -3.20
CA LEU A 40 -5.03 6.71 -2.71
C LEU A 40 -4.55 6.63 -1.25
N ALA A 41 -5.34 6.02 -0.37
CA ALA A 41 -4.95 5.82 1.03
C ALA A 41 -3.67 4.98 1.16
N SER A 42 -3.50 3.96 0.31
CA SER A 42 -2.27 3.14 0.26
C SER A 42 -1.07 3.93 -0.25
N LEU A 43 -1.25 4.78 -1.27
CA LEU A 43 -0.20 5.64 -1.79
C LEU A 43 0.21 6.71 -0.75
N GLU A 44 -0.74 7.29 -0.03
CA GLU A 44 -0.48 8.33 0.98
C GLU A 44 0.00 7.77 2.33
N ALA A 45 -0.10 6.45 2.55
CA ALA A 45 0.32 5.83 3.80
C ALA A 45 1.80 6.11 4.12
N GLU A 46 2.05 6.50 5.36
CA GLU A 46 3.41 6.64 5.90
C GLU A 46 3.83 5.34 6.62
N PRO A 47 5.09 4.90 6.47
CA PRO A 47 5.59 3.76 7.24
C PRO A 47 5.62 4.08 8.73
N VAL A 48 5.22 3.12 9.56
CA VAL A 48 5.26 3.21 11.02
C VAL A 48 6.55 2.66 11.61
N ALA A 49 7.28 1.83 10.85
CA ALA A 49 8.57 1.29 11.24
C ALA A 49 9.40 0.92 10.00
N TRP A 50 10.69 0.67 10.23
CA TRP A 50 11.64 0.23 9.21
C TRP A 50 12.34 -1.03 9.69
N LYS A 51 12.15 -2.12 8.95
CA LYS A 51 12.91 -3.35 9.13
C LYS A 51 14.19 -3.23 8.32
N VAL A 52 15.33 -3.44 8.95
CA VAL A 52 16.62 -3.46 8.26
C VAL A 52 17.26 -4.82 8.43
N THR A 53 17.47 -5.50 7.32
CA THR A 53 18.21 -6.77 7.26
C THR A 53 19.64 -6.46 6.88
N PHE A 54 20.59 -6.80 7.73
CA PHE A 54 22.02 -6.66 7.50
C PHE A 54 22.61 -8.02 7.20
N THR A 55 23.41 -8.12 6.15
CA THR A 55 24.16 -9.34 5.81
C THR A 55 25.60 -8.99 5.52
N GLN A 56 26.53 -9.68 6.16
CA GLN A 56 27.95 -9.46 5.90
C GLN A 56 28.31 -9.95 4.47
N ILE A 57 29.14 -9.18 3.78
CA ILE A 57 29.70 -9.55 2.48
C ILE A 57 30.60 -10.78 2.69
N ASP A 58 30.52 -11.73 1.76
CA ASP A 58 31.23 -13.02 1.78
C ASP A 58 30.94 -13.96 2.98
N HIS A 59 30.06 -13.56 3.90
CA HIS A 59 29.68 -14.32 5.08
C HIS A 59 28.16 -14.30 5.31
N GLU A 60 27.40 -14.97 4.44
CA GLU A 60 25.93 -14.90 4.45
C GLU A 60 25.27 -15.41 5.73
N TYR A 61 25.92 -16.35 6.43
CA TYR A 61 25.46 -16.84 7.73
C TYR A 61 25.46 -15.76 8.81
N ASN A 62 26.23 -14.67 8.62
CA ASN A 62 26.20 -13.50 9.49
C ASN A 62 25.15 -12.50 8.98
N THR A 63 23.88 -12.90 9.13
CA THR A 63 22.71 -12.07 8.81
C THR A 63 21.91 -11.80 10.08
N PHE A 64 21.55 -10.53 10.30
CA PHE A 64 20.66 -10.15 11.39
C PHE A 64 19.65 -9.09 10.94
N THR A 65 18.56 -8.98 11.69
CA THR A 65 17.49 -8.01 11.42
C THR A 65 17.31 -7.11 12.63
N ALA A 66 17.17 -5.81 12.37
CA ALA A 66 16.82 -4.81 13.37
C ALA A 66 15.59 -4.01 12.94
N MET A 67 14.85 -3.51 13.92
CA MET A 67 13.64 -2.73 13.74
C MET A 67 13.85 -1.32 14.27
N TYR A 68 13.43 -0.31 13.50
CA TYR A 68 13.56 1.08 13.87
C TYR A 68 12.24 1.83 13.70
N SER A 69 11.92 2.69 14.65
CA SER A 69 10.75 3.59 14.56
C SER A 69 11.06 4.88 13.81
N ASP A 70 12.34 5.19 13.55
CA ASP A 70 12.76 6.36 12.78
C ASP A 70 13.58 5.96 11.55
N LYS A 71 13.24 6.56 10.41
CA LYS A 71 13.91 6.30 9.13
C LYS A 71 15.34 6.83 9.12
N ALA A 72 15.60 7.97 9.76
CA ALA A 72 16.92 8.57 9.76
C ALA A 72 17.90 7.74 10.60
N GLU A 73 17.44 7.20 11.72
CA GLU A 73 18.17 6.24 12.55
C GLU A 73 18.48 4.95 11.76
N ALA A 74 17.48 4.33 11.11
CA ALA A 74 17.70 3.17 10.26
C ALA A 74 18.79 3.43 9.21
N LYS A 75 18.73 4.58 8.53
CA LYS A 75 19.75 5.00 7.55
C LYS A 75 21.12 5.25 8.17
N ARG A 76 21.18 5.77 9.41
CA ARG A 76 22.44 5.97 10.13
C ARG A 76 23.12 4.64 10.42
N TRP A 77 22.38 3.66 10.91
CA TRP A 77 22.90 2.31 11.14
C TRP A 77 23.32 1.60 9.84
N VAL A 78 22.58 1.79 8.75
CA VAL A 78 22.99 1.30 7.42
C VAL A 78 24.34 1.87 6.98
N ARG A 79 24.54 3.19 7.14
CA ARG A 79 25.83 3.80 6.81
C ARG A 79 26.97 3.25 7.66
N LEU A 80 26.73 3.00 8.95
CA LEU A 80 27.74 2.46 9.85
C LEU A 80 28.12 1.01 9.48
N HIS A 81 27.14 0.12 9.30
CA HIS A 81 27.39 -1.28 8.98
C HIS A 81 27.99 -1.47 7.59
N LYS A 82 27.74 -0.53 6.65
CA LYS A 82 28.44 -0.51 5.36
C LYS A 82 29.96 -0.36 5.50
N VAL A 83 30.47 0.31 6.54
CA VAL A 83 31.91 0.42 6.82
C VAL A 83 32.48 -0.91 7.33
N GLY A 84 31.64 -1.75 7.94
CA GLY A 84 32.01 -3.09 8.41
C GLY A 84 31.70 -4.20 7.41
N ASP A 85 31.67 -3.89 6.11
CA ASP A 85 31.38 -4.83 5.02
C ASP A 85 30.04 -5.55 5.13
N PHE A 86 28.98 -4.85 5.56
CA PHE A 86 27.61 -5.34 5.45
C PHE A 86 26.86 -4.70 4.29
N ARG A 87 26.07 -5.51 3.58
CA ARG A 87 24.94 -5.03 2.78
C ARG A 87 23.71 -4.92 3.67
N ALA A 88 22.85 -3.94 3.39
CA ALA A 88 21.63 -3.75 4.15
C ALA A 88 20.43 -3.52 3.24
N GLU A 89 19.31 -4.14 3.57
CA GLU A 89 18.02 -3.93 2.92
C GLU A 89 17.06 -3.27 3.91
N ILE A 90 16.50 -2.10 3.54
CA ILE A 90 15.49 -1.41 4.35
C ILE A 90 14.11 -1.68 3.77
N THR A 91 13.26 -2.37 4.53
CA THR A 91 11.84 -2.56 4.21
C THR A 91 10.98 -1.63 5.08
N PRO A 92 10.23 -0.68 4.50
CA PRO A 92 9.23 0.08 5.26
C PRO A 92 8.08 -0.84 5.68
N LEU A 93 7.64 -0.71 6.93
CA LEU A 93 6.45 -1.40 7.44
C LEU A 93 5.35 -0.37 7.63
N TYR A 94 4.20 -0.62 7.04
CA TYR A 94 3.01 0.22 7.16
C TYR A 94 2.07 -0.35 8.20
N ALA A 95 1.32 0.52 8.87
CA ALA A 95 0.20 0.05 9.67
C ALA A 95 -0.79 -0.68 8.76
N ALA A 96 -1.27 -1.84 9.19
CA ALA A 96 -2.42 -2.45 8.55
C ALA A 96 -3.60 -1.45 8.64
N SER A 97 -4.28 -1.21 7.51
CA SER A 97 -5.45 -0.32 7.49
C SER A 97 -6.49 -0.82 8.51
N PRO A 98 -6.94 -0.01 9.48
CA PRO A 98 -7.85 -0.49 10.54
C PRO A 98 -9.28 -0.85 10.10
N ALA A 99 -9.67 -0.74 8.83
CA ALA A 99 -11.09 -0.74 8.46
C ALA A 99 -11.54 -1.92 7.56
N LEU A 100 -12.43 -2.71 8.18
CA LEU A 100 -13.40 -3.67 7.64
C LEU A 100 -13.91 -3.33 6.22
N VAL A 101 -13.70 -4.24 5.27
CA VAL A 101 -14.55 -4.34 4.08
C VAL A 101 -15.76 -5.18 4.45
N VAL A 102 -16.73 -4.60 5.15
CA VAL A 102 -18.10 -5.16 5.17
C VAL A 102 -18.88 -4.38 4.12
N PRO A 103 -19.26 -5.00 2.99
CA PRO A 103 -20.26 -4.41 2.12
C PRO A 103 -21.52 -4.25 2.94
N ASP A 104 -21.92 -3.01 3.20
CA ASP A 104 -23.20 -2.73 3.84
C ASP A 104 -24.29 -3.20 2.86
N LYS A 105 -24.80 -4.40 3.14
CA LYS A 105 -25.95 -5.09 2.54
C LYS A 105 -26.09 -4.86 1.03
N LEU A 106 -25.72 -5.87 0.24
CA LEU A 106 -26.22 -6.02 -1.14
C LEU A 106 -27.74 -5.71 -1.16
N PRO A 107 -28.21 -4.79 -2.02
CA PRO A 107 -29.63 -4.56 -2.18
C PRO A 107 -30.33 -5.88 -2.49
N ARG A 108 -31.43 -6.17 -1.77
CA ARG A 108 -32.25 -7.39 -1.91
C ARG A 108 -32.72 -7.68 -3.34
N GLU A 109 -32.55 -6.75 -4.27
CA GLU A 109 -32.92 -6.89 -5.67
C GLU A 109 -32.04 -7.90 -6.44
N TYR A 110 -30.81 -8.19 -5.99
CA TYR A 110 -29.94 -9.15 -6.68
C TYR A 110 -30.34 -10.63 -6.43
N ILE A 111 -31.11 -10.92 -5.37
CA ILE A 111 -31.53 -12.30 -5.05
C ILE A 111 -32.71 -12.74 -5.92
N ARG A 112 -33.53 -11.81 -6.43
CA ARG A 112 -34.67 -12.16 -7.30
C ARG A 112 -34.29 -12.48 -8.74
N GLY A 113 -33.13 -12.04 -9.23
CA GLY A 113 -32.69 -12.30 -10.60
C GLY A 113 -32.08 -13.69 -10.84
N LEU A 114 -31.66 -14.39 -9.77
CA LEU A 114 -31.03 -15.71 -9.86
C LEU A 114 -32.03 -16.89 -9.69
N ALA A 115 -33.28 -16.60 -9.32
CA ALA A 115 -34.32 -17.62 -9.12
C ALA A 115 -35.25 -17.81 -10.35
N SER A 116 -34.98 -17.15 -11.48
CA SER A 116 -35.76 -17.30 -12.72
C SER A 116 -35.04 -18.06 -13.84
N CYS A 117 -33.93 -18.73 -13.53
CA CYS A 117 -33.23 -19.63 -14.45
C CYS A 117 -32.93 -20.98 -13.81
N VAL A 118 -33.96 -21.68 -13.32
CA VAL A 118 -34.03 -23.15 -13.23
C VAL A 118 -35.48 -23.56 -13.47
#